data_AF-A0A484NAQ2-F1
#
_entry.id   AF-A0A484NAQ2-F1
#
_cell.length_a   1.000
_cell.length_b   1.000
_cell.length_c   1.000
_cell.angle_alpha   90.00
_cell.angle_beta   90.00
_cell.angle_gamma   90.00
#
_symmetry.space_group_name_H-M   'P 1'
#
loop_
_entity.id
_entity.type
_entity.pdbx_description
1 polymer ?
#
loop_
_entity_poly.entity_id
_entity_poly.type
_entity_poly.pdbx_seq_one_letter_code
_entity_poly.pdbx_strand_id
1 'polypeptide(L)' 'MRLLKLHLLFGAFGCSVRQFRVITGSGSQGLGKSKLKLAVTNLLEREGVEWREENSGTLLIKLHGQTSFSFLDTPDSDDE' A
#
# COMPACT_ATOMS: atom_id res chain seq x y z
N MET A 1 -0.51 -8.40 -5.37
CA MET A 1 -0.28 -6.99 -4.90
C MET A 1 0.97 -6.31 -5.50
N ARG A 2 1.48 -6.80 -6.63
CA ARG A 2 2.80 -6.43 -7.19
C ARG A 2 2.97 -4.97 -7.57
N LEU A 3 1.97 -4.39 -8.24
CA LEU A 3 2.04 -3.00 -8.69
C LEU A 3 2.20 -2.02 -7.52
N LEU A 4 1.51 -2.27 -6.40
CA LEU A 4 1.66 -1.43 -5.21
C LEU A 4 3.08 -1.52 -4.64
N LYS A 5 3.61 -2.74 -4.48
CA LYS A 5 4.99 -2.96 -4.00
C LYS A 5 6.01 -2.24 -4.89
N LEU A 6 5.84 -2.30 -6.22
CA LEU A 6 6.68 -1.58 -7.17
C LEU A 6 6.63 -0.06 -6.98
N HIS A 7 5.45 0.52 -6.73
CA HIS A 7 5.32 1.96 -6.47
C HIS A 7 5.90 2.37 -5.11
N LEU A 8 5.80 1.52 -4.09
CA LEU A 8 6.47 1.73 -2.80
C LEU A 8 7.99 1.78 -2.99
N LEU A 9 8.56 0.83 -3.74
CA LEU A 9 9.99 0.85 -4.09
C LEU A 9 10.36 2.09 -4.90
N PHE A 10 9.59 2.41 -5.93
CA PHE A 10 9.87 3.56 -6.77
C PHE A 10 9.86 4.87 -5.98
N GLY A 11 8.90 5.08 -5.07
CA GLY A 11 8.87 6.28 -4.25
C GLY A 11 9.91 6.30 -3.13
N ALA A 12 10.30 5.12 -2.62
CA ALA A 12 11.36 4.99 -1.62
C ALA A 12 12.74 5.33 -2.18
N PHE A 13 13.07 4.79 -3.35
CA PHE A 13 14.40 4.96 -3.98
C PHE A 13 14.46 6.14 -4.94
N GLY A 14 13.37 6.41 -5.65
CA GLY A 14 13.19 7.61 -6.46
C GLY A 14 12.60 8.71 -5.59
N CYS A 15 13.44 9.58 -5.04
CA CYS A 15 13.08 10.68 -4.13
C CYS A 15 12.01 11.68 -4.63
N SER A 16 11.39 11.43 -5.79
CA SER A 16 10.37 12.24 -6.43
C SER A 16 8.95 12.00 -5.89
N VAL A 17 8.65 10.83 -5.32
CA VAL A 17 7.28 10.50 -4.84
C VAL A 17 7.26 10.37 -3.32
N ARG A 18 6.83 11.44 -2.64
CA ARG A 18 6.72 11.47 -1.18
C ARG A 18 5.39 10.93 -0.65
N GLN A 19 4.35 10.99 -1.47
CA GLN A 19 3.01 10.51 -1.12
C GLN A 19 2.24 10.13 -2.38
N PHE A 20 1.36 9.15 -2.26
CA PHE A 20 0.47 8.75 -3.36
C PHE A 20 -0.82 8.14 -2.82
N ARG A 21 -1.84 8.10 -3.67
CA ARG A 21 -3.17 7.57 -3.35
C ARG A 21 -3.32 6.17 -3.91
N VAL A 22 -3.93 5.29 -3.13
CA VAL A 22 -4.32 3.95 -3.55
C VAL A 22 -5.83 3.82 -3.42
N ILE A 23 -6.49 3.56 -4.54
CA ILE A 23 -7.93 3.34 -4.61
C ILE A 23 -8.19 1.85 -4.50
N THR A 24 -8.69 1.41 -3.34
CA THR A 24 -9.00 0.01 -3.02
C THR A 24 -10.48 -0.33 -3.23
N GLY A 25 -11.30 0.69 -3.49
CA GLY A 25 -12.76 0.59 -3.57
C GLY A 25 -13.43 0.46 -2.19
N SER A 26 -14.72 0.82 -2.13
CA SER A 26 -15.53 0.85 -0.90
C SER A 26 -16.14 -0.52 -0.50
N GLY A 27 -15.96 -1.54 -1.35
CA GLY A 27 -16.56 -2.87 -1.17
C GLY A 27 -18.05 -2.92 -1.53
N SER A 28 -18.62 -4.11 -1.63
CA SER A 28 -20.03 -4.32 -2.03
C SER A 28 -21.05 -3.70 -1.07
N GLN A 29 -20.68 -3.50 0.20
CA GLN A 29 -21.52 -2.88 1.23
C GLN A 29 -21.20 -1.38 1.44
N GLY A 30 -20.24 -0.80 0.70
CA GLY A 30 -19.87 0.61 0.85
C GLY A 30 -19.15 0.99 2.15
N LEU A 31 -18.96 0.04 3.06
CA LEU A 31 -18.37 0.24 4.40
C LEU A 31 -16.84 0.39 4.41
N GLY A 32 -16.19 0.33 3.25
CA GLY A 32 -14.73 0.43 3.16
C GLY A 32 -14.02 -0.75 3.81
N LYS A 33 -14.59 -1.96 3.69
CA LYS A 33 -14.02 -3.22 4.20
C LYS A 33 -13.82 -4.24 3.08
N SER A 34 -13.25 -3.80 1.95
CA SER A 34 -12.94 -4.72 0.86
C SER A 34 -11.74 -5.61 1.22
N LYS A 35 -11.71 -6.84 0.69
CA LYS A 35 -10.53 -7.73 0.83
C LYS A 35 -9.25 -7.04 0.37
N LEU A 36 -9.33 -6.27 -0.70
CA LEU A 36 -8.20 -5.50 -1.23
C LEU A 36 -7.72 -4.43 -0.25
N LYS A 37 -8.65 -3.66 0.34
CA LYS A 37 -8.28 -2.62 1.32
C LYS A 37 -7.58 -3.23 2.53
N LEU A 38 -8.12 -4.33 3.06
CA LEU A 38 -7.50 -5.06 4.18
C LEU A 38 -6.09 -5.57 3.82
N ALA A 39 -5.92 -6.15 2.63
CA ALA A 39 -4.61 -6.62 2.18
C ALA A 39 -3.60 -5.46 2.07
N VAL A 40 -4.03 -4.30 1.57
CA VAL A 40 -3.20 -3.11 1.45
C VAL A 40 -2.83 -2.56 2.82
N THR A 41 -3.79 -2.38 3.74
CA THR A 41 -3.49 -1.86 5.08
C THR A 41 -2.57 -2.78 5.85
N ASN A 42 -2.79 -4.09 5.79
CA ASN A 42 -1.93 -5.08 6.44
C ASN A 42 -0.49 -5.04 5.91
N LEU A 43 -0.31 -4.83 4.59
CA LEU A 43 1.02 -4.64 4.00
C LEU A 43 1.67 -3.37 4.56
N LEU A 44 0.96 -2.24 4.55
CA LEU A 44 1.51 -0.97 5.01
C LEU A 44 1.86 -1.01 6.50
N GLU A 45 1.02 -1.62 7.32
CA GLU A 45 1.28 -1.83 8.75
C GLU A 45 2.48 -2.75 8.99
N ARG A 46 2.60 -3.87 8.26
CA ARG A 46 3.74 -4.77 8.36
C ARG A 46 5.04 -4.07 7.99
N GLU A 47 5.01 -3.27 6.95
CA GLU A 47 6.18 -2.51 6.50
C GLU A 47 6.42 -1.26 7.35
N GLY A 48 5.50 -0.85 8.23
CA GLY A 48 5.63 0.37 9.01
C GLY A 48 5.50 1.65 8.17
N VAL A 49 4.86 1.57 7.00
CA VAL A 49 4.62 2.71 6.11
C VAL A 49 3.47 3.55 6.64
N GLU A 50 3.66 4.87 6.75
CA GLU A 50 2.60 5.77 7.18
C GLU A 50 1.47 5.83 6.14
N TRP A 51 0.24 5.65 6.59
CA TRP A 51 -0.94 5.81 5.75
C TRP A 51 -2.12 6.37 6.53
N ARG A 52 -3.08 6.95 5.80
CA ARG A 52 -4.37 7.34 6.35
C ARG A 52 -5.49 7.07 5.35
N GLU A 53 -6.67 6.82 5.85
CA GLU A 53 -7.87 6.75 5.02
C GLU A 53 -8.33 8.17 4.64
N GLU A 54 -8.43 8.46 3.34
CA GLU A 54 -9.02 9.71 2.83
C GLU A 54 -10.54 9.59 2.67
N ASN A 55 -11.01 8.42 2.22
CA ASN A 55 -12.43 8.06 2.13
C ASN A 55 -12.58 6.53 2.17
N SER A 56 -13.82 6.03 2.19
CA SER A 56 -14.13 4.60 2.35
C SER A 56 -13.41 3.67 1.38
N GLY A 57 -13.00 4.16 0.20
CA GLY A 57 -12.28 3.37 -0.81
C GLY A 57 -10.87 3.86 -1.17
N THR A 58 -10.31 4.85 -0.45
CA THR A 58 -9.04 5.47 -0.82
C THR A 58 -8.12 5.64 0.39
N LEU A 59 -6.88 5.21 0.22
CA LEU A 59 -5.79 5.35 1.19
C LEU A 59 -4.77 6.35 0.65
N LEU A 60 -4.34 7.29 1.49
CA LEU A 60 -3.19 8.14 1.24
C LEU A 60 -1.98 7.53 1.94
N ILE A 61 -0.94 7.21 1.17
CA ILE A 61 0.31 6.62 1.64
C ILE A 61 1.38 7.70 1.62
N LYS A 62 2.20 7.75 2.68
CA LYS A 62 3.35 8.64 2.78
C LYS A 62 4.64 7.85 2.95
N LEU A 63 5.60 8.14 2.09
CA LEU A 63 6.92 7.54 2.10
C LEU A 63 7.90 8.53 2.73
N HIS A 64 8.06 8.45 4.05
CA HIS A 64 8.95 9.32 4.83
C HIS A 64 10.43 8.92 4.70
N GLY A 65 10.92 8.70 3.48
CA GLY A 65 12.29 8.22 3.23
C GLY A 65 12.53 6.77 3.68
N GLN A 66 11.45 6.00 3.85
CA GLN A 66 11.54 4.57 4.12
C GLN A 66 12.07 3.84 2.89
N THR A 67 13.17 3.10 3.06
CA THR A 67 13.85 2.35 1.98
C THR A 67 13.96 0.85 2.23
N SER A 68 13.50 0.37 3.39
CA SER A 68 13.55 -1.05 3.76
C SER A 68 12.15 -1.64 3.71
N PHE A 69 12.03 -2.81 3.07
CA PHE A 69 10.78 -3.54 2.90
C PHE A 69 10.99 -5.05 3.05
N SER A 70 10.23 -5.69 3.93
CA SER A 70 10.29 -7.13 4.22
C SER A 70 9.83 -8.00 3.05
N PHE A 71 8.96 -7.46 2.19
CA PHE A 71 8.52 -8.16 0.98
C PHE A 71 9.62 -8.34 -0.08
N LEU A 72 10.78 -7.71 0.06
CA LEU A 72 11.94 -7.96 -0.80
C LEU A 72 12.62 -9.30 -0.48
N ASP A 73 12.55 -9.72 0.78
CA ASP A 73 13.16 -10.97 1.28
C ASP A 73 12.22 -12.17 1.14
N THR A 74 10.94 -11.92 0.83
CA THR A 74 9.92 -12.96 0.72
C THR A 74 9.58 -13.20 -0.76
N PRO A 75 9.68 -14.43 -1.29
CA PRO A 75 9.21 -14.71 -2.65
C PRO A 75 7.72 -14.40 -2.77
N ASP A 76 7.34 -13.67 -3.82
CA ASP A 76 6.00 -13.13 -4.02
C ASP A 76 4.99 -14.28 -4.25
N SER A 77 4.21 -14.62 -3.23
CA SER A 77 3.20 -15.69 -3.30
C SER A 77 1.89 -15.27 -4.00
N ASP A 78 1.82 -14.09 -4.61
CA ASP A 78 0.61 -13.54 -5.25
C ASP A 78 0.49 -13.94 -6.74
N ASP A 79 1.00 -15.12 -7.15
CA ASP A 79 0.94 -15.65 -8.54
C ASP A 79 -0.30 -16.51 -8.85
N GLU A 80 -1.31 -16.56 -7.98
CA GLU A 80 -2.61 -17.22 -8.23
C GLU A 80 -3.81 -16.26 -8.19
#